data_AF-A0A832CM43-F1
#
_entry.id   AF-A0A832CM43-F1
#
_cell.length_a   1.000
_cell.length_b   1.000
_cell.length_c   1.000
_cell.angle_alpha   90.00
_cell.angle_beta   90.00
_cell.angle_gamma   90.00
#
_symmetry.space_group_name_H-M   'P 1'
#
loop_
_entity.id
_entity.type
_entity.pdbx_description
1 polymer ?
#
loop_
_entity_poly.entity_id
_entity_poly.type
_entity_poly.pdbx_seq_one_letter_code
_entity_poly.pdbx_strand_id
1 'polypeptide(L)' 'MNILVVGSGAREHALAWKLKQSPHANRVFVAPGNAGTAEDAENVDIPAHDIARLV' A
#
# COMPACT_ATOMS: atom_id res chain seq x y z
N MET A 1 10.12 -6.85 6.50
CA MET A 1 10.26 -6.05 5.27
C MET A 1 9.21 -4.96 5.25
N ASN A 2 9.58 -3.72 4.90
CA ASN A 2 8.60 -2.66 4.64
C ASN A 2 8.21 -2.73 3.17
N ILE A 3 6.92 -2.67 2.87
CA ILE A 3 6.36 -2.93 1.55
C ILE A 3 5.51 -1.75 1.12
N LEU A 4 5.71 -1.26 -0.11
CA LEU A 4 4.90 -0.22 -0.73
C LEU A 4 4.10 -0.81 -1.89
N VAL A 5 2.77 -0.68 -1.84
CA VAL A 5 1.85 -1.01 -2.93
C VAL A 5 1.47 0.29 -3.64
N VAL A 6 1.58 0.34 -4.96
CA VAL A 6 1.28 1.55 -5.75
C VAL A 6 -0.07 1.40 -6.44
N GLY A 7 -0.99 2.30 -6.15
CA GLY A 7 -2.35 2.38 -6.68
C GLY A 7 -3.40 2.65 -5.59
N SER A 8 -4.67 2.64 -5.99
CA SER A 8 -5.81 2.98 -5.13
C SER A 8 -7.08 2.21 -5.48
N GLY A 9 -6.97 1.10 -6.21
CA GLY A 9 -8.09 0.25 -6.60
C GLY A 9 -8.32 -0.92 -5.65
N ALA A 10 -9.35 -1.73 -5.96
CA ALA A 10 -9.65 -2.94 -5.20
C ALA A 10 -8.55 -4.01 -5.30
N ARG A 11 -7.79 -4.02 -6.42
CA ARG A 11 -6.63 -4.91 -6.58
C ARG A 11 -5.56 -4.61 -5.54
N GLU A 12 -5.25 -3.33 -5.35
CA GLU A 12 -4.23 -2.91 -4.37
C GLU A 12 -4.69 -3.19 -2.93
N HIS A 13 -5.99 -3.07 -2.65
CA HIS A 13 -6.55 -3.51 -1.37
C HIS A 13 -6.34 -5.00 -1.14
N ALA A 14 -6.72 -5.86 -2.09
CA ALA A 14 -6.53 -7.30 -1.96
C ALA A 14 -5.05 -7.69 -1.76
N LEU A 15 -4.13 -7.00 -2.44
CA LEU A 15 -2.69 -7.18 -2.24
C LEU A 15 -2.26 -6.74 -0.83
N ALA A 16 -2.64 -5.54 -0.39
CA ALA A 16 -2.29 -5.02 0.93
C ALA A 16 -2.82 -5.92 2.06
N TRP A 17 -4.09 -6.33 1.96
CA TRP A 17 -4.74 -7.29 2.86
C TRP A 17 -3.95 -8.59 2.99
N LYS A 18 -3.48 -9.15 1.85
CA LYS A 18 -2.74 -10.40 1.89
C LYS A 18 -1.31 -10.22 2.39
N LEU A 19 -0.64 -9.13 2.02
CA LEU A 19 0.72 -8.82 2.42
C LEU A 19 0.84 -8.60 3.93
N LYS A 20 -0.14 -7.95 4.57
CA LYS A 20 -0.21 -7.75 6.04
C LYS A 20 -0.19 -9.06 6.84
N GLN A 21 -0.63 -10.17 6.25
CA GLN A 21 -0.64 -11.48 6.91
C GLN A 21 0.72 -12.21 6.86
N SER A 22 1.67 -11.73 6.07
CA SER A 22 2.97 -12.39 5.94
C SER A 22 3.81 -12.18 7.21
N PRO A 23 4.42 -13.25 7.78
CA PRO A 23 5.35 -13.10 8.91
C PRO A 23 6.62 -12.32 8.55
N HIS A 24 6.87 -12.10 7.25
CA HIS A 24 7.99 -11.31 6.75
C HIS A 24 7.63 -9.83 6.52
N ALA A 25 6.35 -9.46 6.56
CA ALA A 25 5.90 -8.09 6.42
C ALA A 25 5.98 -7.36 7.77
N ASN A 26 6.68 -6.23 7.81
CA ASN A 26 6.76 -5.38 9.00
C ASN A 26 5.72 -4.25 8.91
N ARG A 27 5.73 -3.50 7.81
CA ARG A 27 4.76 -2.46 7.49
C ARG A 27 4.36 -2.56 6.02
N VAL A 28 3.08 -2.34 5.75
CA VAL A 28 2.52 -2.24 4.40
C VAL A 28 1.99 -0.83 4.22
N PHE A 29 2.44 -0.18 3.16
CA PHE A 29 2.02 1.15 2.75
C PHE A 29 1.28 1.06 1.41
N VAL A 30 0.36 1.99 1.15
CA VAL A 30 -0.31 2.12 -0.15
C VAL A 30 -0.27 3.57 -0.63
N ALA A 31 0.17 3.80 -1.87
CA ALA A 31 0.30 5.13 -2.47
C ALA A 31 -0.56 5.27 -3.74
N PRO A 32 -1.58 6.15 -3.81
CA PRO A 32 -2.11 6.97 -2.71
C PRO A 32 -3.06 6.20 -1.78
N GLY A 33 -3.51 4.99 -2.18
CA GLY A 33 -4.52 4.24 -1.44
C GLY A 33 -5.93 4.82 -1.53
N ASN A 34 -6.86 4.19 -0.81
CA ASN A 34 -8.27 4.56 -0.68
C ASN A 34 -8.79 4.23 0.73
N ALA A 35 -10.07 4.45 1.01
CA ALA A 35 -10.65 4.17 2.33
C ALA A 35 -10.55 2.68 2.75
N GLY A 36 -10.67 1.74 1.81
CA GLY A 36 -10.55 0.30 2.08
C GLY A 36 -9.11 -0.13 2.36
N THR A 37 -8.13 0.37 1.60
CA THR A 37 -6.71 0.05 1.86
C THR A 37 -6.25 0.55 3.23
N ALA A 38 -6.86 1.61 3.76
CA ALA A 38 -6.57 2.14 5.09
C ALA A 38 -6.93 1.18 6.25
N GLU A 39 -7.79 0.17 6.00
CA GLU A 39 -8.12 -0.85 7.00
C GLU A 39 -6.99 -1.89 7.15
N ASP A 40 -6.22 -2.09 6.09
CA ASP A 40 -5.20 -3.15 5.97
C ASP A 40 -3.77 -2.65 5.84
N ALA A 41 -3.57 -1.36 5.57
CA ALA A 41 -2.27 -0.75 5.35
C ALA A 41 -2.30 0.75 5.63
N GLU A 42 -1.12 1.37 5.64
CA GLU A 42 -0.99 2.81 5.81
C GLU A 42 -1.00 3.51 4.46
N ASN A 43 -2.00 4.36 4.22
CA ASN A 43 -2.02 5.18 3.02
C ASN A 43 -1.00 6.33 3.15
N VAL A 44 -0.23 6.56 2.10
CA VAL A 44 0.69 7.69 2.00
C VAL A 44 0.24 8.62 0.88
N ASP A 45 0.26 9.92 1.15
CA ASP A 45 -0.15 10.96 0.19
C ASP A 45 0.95 11.21 -0.86
N ILE A 46 1.12 10.20 -1.73
CA ILE A 46 2.02 10.19 -2.86
C ILE A 46 1.22 9.70 -4.08
N PRO A 47 1.07 10.51 -5.13
CA PRO A 47 0.42 10.08 -6.36
C PRO A 47 1.15 8.90 -7.01
N ALA A 48 0.40 7.95 -7.56
CA ALA A 48 0.98 6.74 -8.17
C ALA A 48 1.91 7.01 -9.37
N HIS A 49 1.85 8.19 -9.97
CA HIS A 49 2.70 8.61 -11.08
C HIS A 49 3.88 9.50 -10.65
N ASP A 50 4.01 9.83 -9.35
CA ASP A 50 5.13 10.60 -8.82
C ASP A 50 6.29 9.66 -8.48
N ILE A 51 6.97 9.18 -9.52
CA ILE A 51 8.04 8.18 -9.39
C ILE A 51 9.18 8.68 -8.49
N ALA A 52 9.48 9.98 -8.52
CA ALA A 52 10.56 10.56 -7.73
C ALA A 52 10.29 10.47 -6.21
N ARG A 53 9.03 10.54 -5.77
CA ARG A 53 8.66 10.39 -4.36
C ARG A 53 8.42 8.93 -3.94
N LEU A 54 8.31 8.00 -4.88
CA LEU A 54 8.05 6.58 -4.61
C LEU A 54 9.32 5.75 -4.32
N VAL A 55 10.52 6.27 -4.62
CA VAL A 55 11.80 5.55 -4.49
C VAL A 55 12.77 6.20 -3.51
#